data_AF-A0A1V6HUZ4-F1
#
_entry.id   AF-A0A1V6HUZ4-F1
#
_cell.length_a   1.000
_cell.length_b   1.000
_cell.length_c   1.000
_cell.angle_alpha   90.00
_cell.angle_beta   90.00
_cell.angle_gamma   90.00
#
_symmetry.space_group_name_H-M   'P 1'
#
loop_
_entity.id
_entity.type
_entity.pdbx_description
1 polymer ?
#
loop_
_entity_poly.entity_id
_entity_poly.type
_entity_poly.pdbx_seq_one_letter_code
_entity_poly.pdbx_strand_id
1 'polypeptide(L)'
;MKTVYLGMTADIIHPGIINILTEATKLGEVIVGLLTDSAIAAHKRLPYLTYEQRKQVVESLKGVSRVVPQEDWSYVPNLRALRPDYIIHGDDWKTGSYSKIREDVFACMAEIGGQVVEIPYTKGIDSTALTDNMRTVGTTPEVRMKTLRRLILAKKVVRIMEAHSGLSGLIVENLSITKDDGLHAFDGMWASSLTDSTVKGKPDIEAVDLTTRLQDLTNILECTTKPIIFDGDTGGLTEHFVFTVRTLERNGISAVIIEDKMGLKKNSLFGTDVKQTLAEIPDFCEKISAGKRAQVTKDFMIIARLESLIAGYSVDHALERAAAYVKAGADGVMIHSKEKSGEDIKEFCQRFRLEFPSIPIVVVPTTYNQFTEAELAGWGATIIIYANHMLRASYPAMVKVATSILEHERSLEANDLCMPIKQILELIPGTK
;
A
#
# COMPACT_ATOMS: atom_id res chain seq x y z
N MET A 1 43.17 -9.70 -2.25
CA MET A 1 42.70 -9.20 -3.56
C MET A 1 41.96 -7.89 -3.30
N LYS A 2 41.94 -6.92 -4.22
CA LYS A 2 41.13 -5.70 -4.02
C LYS A 2 39.64 -6.07 -4.04
N THR A 3 38.82 -5.30 -3.33
CA THR A 3 37.39 -5.52 -3.17
C THR A 3 36.58 -4.39 -3.81
N VAL A 4 35.46 -4.75 -4.42
CA VAL A 4 34.61 -3.85 -5.19
C VAL A 4 33.19 -3.97 -4.68
N TYR A 5 32.58 -2.85 -4.28
CA TYR A 5 31.18 -2.80 -3.90
C TYR A 5 30.32 -2.35 -5.08
N LEU A 6 29.24 -3.08 -5.32
CA LEU A 6 28.25 -2.76 -6.36
C LEU A 6 26.85 -2.85 -5.75
N GLY A 7 26.20 -1.70 -5.58
CA GLY A 7 24.82 -1.62 -5.12
C GLY A 7 23.83 -1.89 -6.25
N MET A 8 22.81 -2.72 -6.03
CA MET A 8 21.76 -2.95 -7.04
C MET A 8 20.44 -3.44 -6.44
N THR A 9 19.33 -3.16 -7.13
CA THR A 9 18.02 -3.76 -6.84
C THR A 9 17.90 -5.16 -7.43
N ALA A 10 18.38 -5.38 -8.67
CA ALA A 10 18.38 -6.68 -9.36
C ALA A 10 17.03 -7.44 -9.36
N ASP A 11 15.93 -6.74 -9.65
CA ASP A 11 14.61 -7.38 -9.78
C ASP A 11 14.51 -8.22 -11.07
N ILE A 12 14.92 -7.63 -12.20
CA ILE A 12 15.04 -8.33 -13.49
C ILE A 12 16.49 -8.19 -13.93
N ILE A 13 17.16 -9.31 -14.19
CA ILE A 13 18.52 -9.30 -14.72
C ILE A 13 18.47 -8.98 -16.22
N HIS A 14 19.17 -7.92 -16.61
CA HIS A 14 19.26 -7.46 -17.98
C HIS A 14 20.72 -7.14 -18.35
N PRO A 15 21.06 -6.96 -19.64
CA PRO A 15 22.45 -6.75 -20.07
C PRO A 15 23.17 -5.58 -19.41
N GLY A 16 22.45 -4.55 -18.95
CA GLY A 16 23.04 -3.44 -18.18
C GLY A 16 23.64 -3.88 -16.85
N ILE A 17 22.93 -4.73 -16.10
CA ILE A 17 23.43 -5.32 -14.84
C ILE A 17 24.64 -6.22 -15.12
N ILE A 18 24.60 -7.01 -16.19
CA ILE A 18 25.72 -7.87 -16.59
C ILE A 18 26.94 -7.04 -16.98
N ASN A 19 26.75 -5.92 -17.67
CA ASN A 19 27.83 -5.02 -18.08
C ASN A 19 28.54 -4.41 -16.87
N ILE A 20 27.80 -3.79 -15.94
CA ILE A 20 28.42 -3.18 -14.74
C ILE A 20 29.09 -4.22 -13.85
N LEU A 21 28.52 -5.43 -13.74
CA LEU A 21 29.15 -6.54 -13.03
C LEU A 21 30.47 -6.96 -13.71
N THR A 22 30.48 -7.04 -15.05
CA THR A 22 31.69 -7.37 -15.81
C THR A 22 32.78 -6.32 -15.60
N GLU A 23 32.45 -5.03 -15.64
CA GLU A 23 33.41 -3.96 -15.32
C GLU A 23 33.90 -4.04 -13.87
N ALA A 24 33.03 -4.36 -12.91
CA ALA A 24 33.39 -4.55 -11.50
C ALA A 24 34.44 -5.66 -11.32
N THR A 25 34.29 -6.79 -12.02
CA THR A 25 35.25 -7.91 -11.92
C THR A 25 36.65 -7.59 -12.40
N LYS A 26 36.83 -6.56 -13.25
CA LYS A 26 38.16 -6.10 -13.69
C LYS A 26 38.92 -5.38 -12.57
N LEU A 27 38.21 -4.86 -11.56
CA LEU A 27 38.77 -4.09 -10.47
C LEU A 27 39.11 -4.95 -9.25
N GLY A 28 38.43 -6.09 -9.04
CA GLY A 28 38.64 -6.97 -7.90
C GLY A 28 37.50 -7.94 -7.62
N GLU A 29 37.46 -8.46 -6.39
CA GLU A 29 36.38 -9.31 -5.90
C GLU A 29 35.10 -8.49 -5.67
N VAL A 30 33.99 -8.91 -6.30
CA VAL A 30 32.75 -8.13 -6.30
C VAL A 30 31.84 -8.54 -5.15
N ILE A 31 31.57 -7.58 -4.28
CA ILE A 31 30.60 -7.64 -3.20
C ILE A 31 29.35 -6.89 -3.69
N VAL A 32 28.25 -7.61 -3.87
CA VAL A 32 27.00 -6.98 -4.27
C VAL A 32 26.20 -6.58 -3.03
N GLY A 33 25.95 -5.28 -2.91
CA GLY A 33 24.97 -4.72 -1.98
C GLY A 33 23.57 -4.82 -2.57
N LEU A 34 22.86 -5.90 -2.25
CA LEU A 34 21.51 -6.10 -2.77
C LEU A 34 20.51 -5.34 -1.90
N LEU A 35 19.80 -4.36 -2.47
CA LEU A 35 18.82 -3.57 -1.73
C LEU A 35 17.68 -4.46 -1.21
N THR A 36 17.35 -4.34 0.07
CA THR A 36 16.21 -5.03 0.69
C THR A 36 14.89 -4.42 0.25
N ASP A 37 13.79 -5.17 0.41
CA ASP A 37 12.45 -4.68 0.02
C ASP A 37 12.08 -3.39 0.79
N SER A 38 12.50 -3.28 2.07
CA SER A 38 12.33 -2.07 2.90
C SER A 38 13.13 -0.88 2.38
N ALA A 39 14.40 -1.07 2.00
CA ALA A 39 15.24 -0.03 1.42
C ALA A 39 14.63 0.55 0.14
N ILE A 40 13.93 -0.28 -0.64
CA ILE A 40 13.34 0.11 -1.92
C ILE A 40 11.99 0.80 -1.74
N ALA A 41 11.16 0.32 -0.81
CA ALA A 41 9.74 0.68 -0.72
C ALA A 41 9.48 2.19 -0.49
N ALA A 42 10.44 2.91 0.09
CA ALA A 42 10.36 4.37 0.31
C ALA A 42 10.64 5.21 -0.95
N HIS A 43 11.29 4.63 -1.97
CA HIS A 43 11.78 5.36 -3.13
C HIS A 43 11.19 4.87 -4.44
N LYS A 44 10.87 3.57 -4.52
CA LYS A 44 10.34 2.92 -5.72
C LYS A 44 9.26 1.91 -5.36
N ARG A 45 8.56 1.43 -6.39
CA ARG A 45 7.70 0.25 -6.30
C ARG A 45 8.51 -0.95 -5.77
N LEU A 46 7.84 -1.83 -5.02
CA LEU A 46 8.41 -3.10 -4.62
C LEU A 46 8.80 -3.96 -5.84
N PRO A 47 9.98 -4.59 -5.82
CA PRO A 47 10.41 -5.56 -6.83
C PRO A 47 9.37 -6.68 -7.01
N TYR A 48 9.25 -7.30 -8.18
CA TYR A 48 8.40 -8.47 -8.38
C TYR A 48 8.90 -9.68 -7.57
N LEU A 49 10.22 -9.85 -7.51
CA LEU A 49 10.87 -10.90 -6.73
C LEU A 49 11.14 -10.44 -5.29
N THR A 50 10.98 -11.34 -4.33
CA THR A 50 11.38 -11.09 -2.93
C THR A 50 12.90 -10.92 -2.82
N TYR A 51 13.37 -10.29 -1.75
CA TYR A 51 14.81 -10.17 -1.48
C TYR A 51 15.54 -11.52 -1.56
N GLU A 52 15.02 -12.59 -0.95
CA GLU A 52 15.66 -13.91 -0.98
C GLU A 52 15.72 -14.51 -2.40
N GLN A 53 14.67 -14.33 -3.20
CA GLN A 53 14.68 -14.77 -4.60
C GLN A 53 15.70 -13.98 -5.43
N ARG A 54 15.76 -12.65 -5.26
CA ARG A 54 16.75 -11.80 -5.93
C ARG A 54 18.17 -12.18 -5.50
N LYS A 55 18.38 -12.42 -4.21
CA LYS A 55 19.65 -12.85 -3.64
C LYS A 55 20.13 -14.14 -4.28
N GLN A 56 19.28 -15.18 -4.33
CA GLN A 56 19.63 -16.46 -4.95
C GLN A 56 20.06 -16.30 -6.42
N VAL A 57 19.35 -15.46 -7.18
CA VAL A 57 19.70 -15.17 -8.59
C VAL A 57 21.07 -14.47 -8.66
N VAL A 58 21.27 -13.41 -7.87
CA VAL A 58 22.50 -12.62 -7.88
C VAL A 58 23.72 -13.40 -7.39
N GLU A 59 23.57 -14.23 -6.35
CA GLU A 59 24.63 -15.13 -5.87
C GLU A 59 25.08 -16.14 -6.93
N SER A 60 24.20 -16.47 -7.88
CA SER A 60 24.50 -17.39 -8.99
C SER A 60 25.16 -16.69 -10.20
N LEU A 61 25.25 -15.35 -10.21
CA LEU A 61 25.83 -14.62 -11.32
C LEU A 61 27.36 -14.73 -11.32
N LYS A 62 27.92 -15.07 -12.50
CA LYS A 62 29.37 -15.15 -12.69
C LYS A 62 30.02 -13.81 -12.34
N GLY A 63 31.01 -13.85 -11.46
CA GLY A 63 31.78 -12.68 -11.04
C GLY A 63 31.34 -12.09 -9.70
N VAL A 64 30.18 -12.47 -9.17
CA VAL A 64 29.76 -12.12 -7.81
C VAL A 64 30.52 -13.00 -6.82
N SER A 65 31.25 -12.37 -5.90
CA SER A 65 32.00 -13.08 -4.84
C SER A 65 31.17 -13.29 -3.59
N ARG A 66 30.35 -12.30 -3.21
CA ARG A 66 29.32 -12.43 -2.15
C ARG A 66 28.21 -11.41 -2.32
N VAL A 67 27.04 -11.73 -1.79
CA VAL A 67 25.90 -10.80 -1.67
C VAL A 67 25.70 -10.42 -0.22
N VAL A 68 25.52 -9.13 0.05
CA VAL A 68 25.23 -8.59 1.37
C VAL A 68 23.94 -7.76 1.31
N PRO A 69 23.12 -7.76 2.38
CA PRO A 69 21.94 -6.90 2.43
C PRO A 69 22.36 -5.42 2.43
N GLN A 70 21.63 -4.62 1.68
CA GLN A 70 21.67 -3.17 1.75
C GLN A 70 20.32 -2.68 2.27
N GLU A 71 20.28 -2.35 3.56
CA GLU A 71 19.06 -1.97 4.29
C GLU A 71 18.65 -0.52 4.08
N ASP A 72 19.57 0.31 3.57
CA ASP A 72 19.36 1.72 3.31
C ASP A 72 19.42 2.03 1.82
N TRP A 73 18.67 3.05 1.40
CA TRP A 73 18.80 3.61 0.05
C TRP A 73 20.19 4.20 -0.19
N SER A 74 20.80 4.77 0.85
CA SER A 74 22.18 5.23 0.83
C SER A 74 23.15 4.05 0.87
N TYR A 75 24.20 4.11 0.06
CA TYR A 75 25.29 3.14 0.07
C TYR A 75 26.23 3.31 1.28
N VAL A 76 26.23 4.48 1.91
CA VAL A 76 27.21 4.90 2.94
C VAL A 76 27.33 3.92 4.12
N PRO A 77 26.24 3.39 4.72
CA PRO A 77 26.35 2.47 5.85
C PRO A 77 27.18 1.22 5.50
N ASN A 78 26.89 0.59 4.35
CA ASN A 78 27.62 -0.58 3.87
C ASN A 78 29.06 -0.23 3.48
N LEU A 79 29.30 0.93 2.87
CA LEU A 79 30.66 1.38 2.55
C LEU A 79 31.51 1.57 3.80
N ARG A 80 30.96 2.18 4.86
CA ARG A 80 31.66 2.34 6.15
C ARG A 80 31.94 1.00 6.83
N ALA A 81 31.00 0.07 6.78
CA ALA A 81 31.13 -1.24 7.42
C ALA A 81 32.12 -2.16 6.69
N LEU A 82 32.07 -2.19 5.36
CA LEU A 82 32.85 -3.13 4.54
C LEU A 82 34.21 -2.57 4.12
N ARG A 83 34.35 -1.24 4.06
CA ARG A 83 35.55 -0.52 3.63
C ARG A 83 36.14 -1.06 2.31
N PRO A 84 35.36 -1.12 1.21
CA PRO A 84 35.86 -1.66 -0.05
C PRO A 84 36.92 -0.74 -0.67
N ASP A 85 37.81 -1.30 -1.49
CA ASP A 85 38.79 -0.52 -2.25
C ASP A 85 38.09 0.35 -3.32
N TYR A 86 37.01 -0.18 -3.91
CA TYR A 86 36.23 0.48 -4.94
C TYR A 86 34.73 0.41 -4.66
N ILE A 87 33.98 1.45 -5.03
CA ILE A 87 32.56 1.35 -5.36
C ILE A 87 32.40 1.66 -6.84
N ILE A 88 31.63 0.85 -7.55
CA ILE A 88 31.33 1.06 -8.97
C ILE A 88 29.85 1.39 -9.16
N HIS A 89 29.56 2.42 -9.96
CA HIS A 89 28.20 2.86 -10.30
C HIS A 89 28.14 3.35 -11.75
N GLY A 90 26.94 3.32 -12.35
CA GLY A 90 26.69 4.02 -13.61
C GLY A 90 26.81 5.53 -13.47
N ASP A 91 27.09 6.25 -14.55
CA ASP A 91 27.19 7.71 -14.54
C ASP A 91 25.83 8.45 -14.59
N ASP A 92 24.72 7.70 -14.55
CA ASP A 92 23.33 8.17 -14.55
C ASP A 92 22.95 8.95 -13.28
N TRP A 93 23.67 8.74 -12.17
CA TRP A 93 23.46 9.46 -10.92
C TRP A 93 24.14 10.83 -10.83
N LYS A 94 24.83 11.30 -11.89
CA LYS A 94 25.50 12.61 -11.90
C LYS A 94 24.53 13.79 -11.87
N THR A 95 23.29 13.57 -12.31
CA THR A 95 22.25 14.59 -12.39
C THR A 95 20.95 14.07 -11.75
N GLY A 96 20.00 14.96 -11.49
CA GLY A 96 18.70 14.60 -10.92
C GLY A 96 18.75 14.25 -9.44
N SER A 97 17.76 13.50 -8.97
CA SER A 97 17.55 13.21 -7.54
C SER A 97 18.63 12.33 -6.90
N TYR A 98 19.49 11.69 -7.70
CA TYR A 98 20.56 10.82 -7.22
C TYR A 98 21.90 11.55 -7.00
N SER A 99 22.03 12.81 -7.40
CA SER A 99 23.28 13.57 -7.27
C SER A 99 23.75 13.71 -5.83
N LYS A 100 22.82 13.84 -4.89
CA LYS A 100 23.12 13.91 -3.45
C LYS A 100 23.73 12.61 -2.93
N ILE A 101 23.19 11.46 -3.36
CA ILE A 101 23.73 10.14 -3.00
C ILE A 101 25.15 9.98 -3.54
N ARG A 102 25.39 10.47 -4.78
CA ARG A 102 26.73 10.51 -5.35
C ARG A 102 27.69 11.30 -4.47
N GLU A 103 27.34 12.52 -4.08
CA GLU A 103 28.17 13.37 -3.20
C GLU A 103 28.52 12.66 -1.87
N ASP A 104 27.51 12.08 -1.22
CA ASP A 104 27.69 11.34 0.04
C ASP A 104 28.63 10.13 -0.12
N VAL A 105 28.53 9.42 -1.25
CA VAL A 105 29.42 8.29 -1.55
C VAL A 105 30.86 8.76 -1.79
N PHE A 106 31.07 9.83 -2.57
CA PHE A 106 32.42 10.36 -2.80
C PHE A 106 33.08 10.81 -1.49
N ALA A 107 32.33 11.50 -0.63
CA ALA A 107 32.80 11.89 0.70
C ALA A 107 33.17 10.67 1.56
N CYS A 108 32.28 9.67 1.63
CA CYS A 108 32.52 8.44 2.38
C CYS A 108 33.73 7.67 1.87
N MET A 109 33.89 7.52 0.55
CA MET A 109 35.01 6.78 -0.04
C MET A 109 36.34 7.48 0.21
N ALA A 110 36.38 8.82 0.15
CA ALA A 110 37.57 9.59 0.50
C ALA A 110 37.96 9.41 1.98
N GLU A 111 36.99 9.38 2.89
CA GLU A 111 37.23 9.14 4.32
C GLU A 111 37.79 7.73 4.61
N ILE A 112 37.29 6.71 3.93
CA ILE A 112 37.70 5.31 4.18
C ILE A 112 38.94 4.90 3.38
N GLY A 113 39.43 5.77 2.48
CA GLY A 113 40.62 5.53 1.64
C GLY A 113 40.36 4.69 0.38
N GLY A 114 39.10 4.61 -0.07
CA GLY A 114 38.72 3.91 -1.30
C GLY A 114 38.43 4.87 -2.47
N GLN A 115 38.03 4.33 -3.62
CA GLN A 115 37.79 5.09 -4.85
C GLN A 115 36.40 4.82 -5.45
N VAL A 116 35.78 5.86 -6.01
CA VAL A 116 34.54 5.74 -6.79
C VAL A 116 34.89 5.54 -8.26
N VAL A 117 34.37 4.50 -8.88
CA VAL A 117 34.51 4.22 -10.31
C VAL A 117 33.16 4.43 -10.99
N GLU A 118 33.10 5.38 -11.91
CA GLU A 118 31.89 5.67 -12.70
C GLU A 118 32.07 5.11 -14.11
N ILE A 119 31.11 4.33 -14.59
CA ILE A 119 31.10 3.80 -15.96
C ILE A 119 29.92 4.37 -16.76
N PRO A 120 30.04 4.49 -18.09
CA PRO A 120 28.91 4.91 -18.92
C PRO A 120 27.70 4.01 -18.73
N TYR A 121 26.55 4.60 -18.42
CA TYR A 121 25.31 3.85 -18.26
C TYR A 121 24.91 3.15 -19.57
N THR A 122 24.55 1.87 -19.49
CA THR A 122 24.19 1.07 -20.68
C THR A 122 22.92 1.63 -21.33
N LYS A 123 23.05 2.17 -22.53
CA LYS A 123 21.94 2.75 -23.30
C LYS A 123 21.07 1.66 -23.93
N GLY A 124 19.75 1.88 -23.97
CA GLY A 124 18.79 1.05 -24.71
C GLY A 124 18.12 -0.09 -23.92
N ILE A 125 18.51 -0.33 -22.66
CA ILE A 125 17.83 -1.30 -21.77
C ILE A 125 17.73 -0.68 -20.38
N ASP A 126 16.66 0.07 -20.15
CA ASP A 126 16.35 0.68 -18.86
C ASP A 126 15.40 -0.24 -18.08
N SER A 127 15.78 -0.58 -16.85
CA SER A 127 14.90 -1.25 -15.89
C SER A 127 13.57 -0.50 -15.70
N THR A 128 13.58 0.83 -15.80
CA THR A 128 12.39 1.68 -15.73
C THR A 128 11.48 1.43 -16.93
N ALA A 129 12.02 1.43 -18.15
CA ALA A 129 11.25 1.13 -19.37
C ALA A 129 10.71 -0.31 -19.39
N LEU A 130 11.47 -1.30 -18.89
CA LEU A 130 10.99 -2.67 -18.72
C LEU A 130 9.85 -2.74 -17.69
N THR A 131 9.95 -1.99 -16.60
CA THR A 131 8.91 -1.93 -15.56
C THR A 131 7.65 -1.24 -16.07
N ASP A 132 7.79 -0.16 -16.84
CA ASP A 132 6.67 0.55 -17.45
C ASP A 132 5.98 -0.32 -18.52
N ASN A 133 6.74 -1.10 -19.30
CA ASN A 133 6.18 -2.12 -20.19
C ASN A 133 5.48 -3.26 -19.45
N MET A 134 5.93 -3.63 -18.24
CA MET A 134 5.18 -4.58 -17.41
C MET A 134 3.90 -3.97 -16.85
N ARG A 135 3.87 -2.66 -16.57
CA ARG A 135 2.64 -1.96 -16.18
C ARG A 135 1.60 -1.96 -17.29
N THR A 136 2.00 -1.82 -18.55
CA THR A 136 1.06 -1.83 -19.69
C THR A 136 0.45 -3.21 -19.94
N VAL A 137 1.12 -4.29 -19.51
CA VAL A 137 0.58 -5.67 -19.56
C VAL A 137 -0.42 -5.94 -18.43
N GLY A 138 -0.44 -5.11 -17.38
CA GLY A 138 -1.31 -5.24 -16.21
C GLY A 138 -0.71 -6.06 -15.07
N THR A 139 -1.52 -6.41 -14.07
CA THR A 139 -1.12 -7.25 -12.93
C THR A 139 -1.99 -8.50 -12.88
N THR A 140 -1.40 -9.65 -12.56
CA THR A 140 -2.19 -10.87 -12.32
C THR A 140 -2.86 -10.81 -10.95
N PRO A 141 -4.00 -11.49 -10.76
CA PRO A 141 -4.67 -11.57 -9.45
C PRO A 141 -3.74 -11.98 -8.31
N GLU A 142 -2.88 -12.97 -8.54
CA GLU A 142 -1.91 -13.46 -7.54
C GLU A 142 -0.90 -12.38 -7.15
N VAL A 143 -0.34 -11.66 -8.13
CA VAL A 143 0.66 -10.61 -7.87
C VAL A 143 0.03 -9.45 -7.11
N ARG A 144 -1.19 -9.04 -7.47
CA ARG A 144 -1.93 -8.00 -6.74
C ARG A 144 -2.20 -8.41 -5.30
N MET A 145 -2.77 -9.61 -5.11
CA MET A 145 -3.17 -10.13 -3.80
C MET A 145 -1.99 -10.13 -2.82
N LYS A 146 -0.84 -10.71 -3.21
CA LYS A 146 0.35 -10.81 -2.33
C LYS A 146 1.02 -9.47 -2.02
N THR A 147 0.77 -8.43 -2.82
CA THR A 147 1.46 -7.14 -2.70
C THR A 147 1.18 -6.46 -1.36
N LEU A 148 -0.02 -6.60 -0.81
CA LEU A 148 -0.36 -5.97 0.49
C LEU A 148 0.53 -6.49 1.62
N ARG A 149 0.71 -7.81 1.75
CA ARG A 149 1.59 -8.39 2.76
C ARG A 149 3.02 -7.88 2.63
N ARG A 150 3.52 -7.80 1.40
CA ARG A 150 4.87 -7.30 1.13
C ARG A 150 5.02 -5.83 1.51
N LEU A 151 4.02 -5.01 1.24
CA LEU A 151 4.01 -3.60 1.65
C LEU A 151 4.00 -3.46 3.17
N ILE A 152 3.19 -4.25 3.88
CA ILE A 152 3.14 -4.26 5.35
C ILE A 152 4.50 -4.62 5.95
N LEU A 153 5.22 -5.56 5.35
CA LEU A 153 6.56 -5.94 5.81
C LEU A 153 7.64 -4.91 5.45
N ALA A 154 7.52 -4.25 4.31
CA ALA A 154 8.54 -3.34 3.80
C ALA A 154 8.39 -1.89 4.28
N LYS A 155 7.17 -1.47 4.64
CA LYS A 155 6.86 -0.08 4.99
C LYS A 155 6.42 0.06 6.44
N LYS A 156 6.79 1.18 7.06
CA LYS A 156 6.23 1.60 8.36
C LYS A 156 4.75 1.95 8.25
N VAL A 157 4.36 2.58 7.14
CA VAL A 157 2.99 2.99 6.83
C VAL A 157 2.62 2.47 5.45
N VAL A 158 1.51 1.75 5.37
CA VAL A 158 0.81 1.42 4.13
C VAL A 158 -0.37 2.37 3.99
N ARG A 159 -0.27 3.29 3.04
CA ARG A 159 -1.25 4.35 2.81
C ARG A 159 -2.32 3.91 1.83
N ILE A 160 -3.57 3.86 2.28
CA ILE A 160 -4.70 3.38 1.49
C ILE A 160 -5.70 4.51 1.26
N MET A 161 -6.12 4.71 0.02
CA MET A 161 -7.14 5.71 -0.35
C MET A 161 -8.39 5.00 -0.87
N GLU A 162 -9.57 5.52 -0.52
CA GLU A 162 -10.83 4.98 -1.03
C GLU A 162 -10.91 5.03 -2.56
N ALA A 163 -11.57 4.04 -3.18
CA ALA A 163 -11.91 4.07 -4.59
C ALA A 163 -13.30 3.44 -4.80
N HIS A 164 -14.16 4.15 -5.54
CA HIS A 164 -15.55 3.78 -5.84
C HIS A 164 -15.88 3.78 -7.34
N SER A 165 -14.88 4.00 -8.18
CA SER A 165 -14.98 3.98 -9.65
C SER A 165 -13.59 3.78 -10.27
N GLY A 166 -13.54 3.37 -11.54
CA GLY A 166 -12.29 3.30 -12.29
C GLY A 166 -11.53 4.64 -12.32
N LEU A 167 -12.24 5.77 -12.36
CA LEU A 167 -11.63 7.11 -12.30
C LEU A 167 -10.92 7.34 -10.96
N SER A 168 -11.61 7.09 -9.84
CA SER A 168 -10.98 7.20 -8.51
C SER A 168 -9.81 6.21 -8.36
N GLY A 169 -9.92 5.00 -8.92
CA GLY A 169 -8.84 4.02 -8.98
C GLY A 169 -7.62 4.55 -9.73
N LEU A 170 -7.80 5.16 -10.90
CA LEU A 170 -6.71 5.77 -11.68
C LEU A 170 -6.01 6.92 -10.96
N ILE A 171 -6.75 7.72 -10.18
CA ILE A 171 -6.15 8.75 -9.32
C ILE A 171 -5.25 8.08 -8.29
N VAL A 172 -5.75 7.07 -7.57
CA VAL A 172 -4.99 6.35 -6.55
C VAL A 172 -3.78 5.63 -7.15
N GLU A 173 -3.91 5.06 -8.36
CA GLU A 173 -2.86 4.37 -9.09
C GLU A 173 -1.69 5.31 -9.45
N ASN A 174 -2.00 6.48 -10.01
CA ASN A 174 -1.00 7.33 -10.69
C ASN A 174 -0.50 8.50 -9.85
N LEU A 175 -1.25 8.96 -8.84
CA LEU A 175 -0.83 10.13 -8.07
C LEU A 175 0.42 9.83 -7.22
N SER A 176 1.42 10.69 -7.37
CA SER A 176 2.62 10.68 -6.54
C SER A 176 3.13 12.11 -6.34
N ILE A 177 3.78 12.34 -5.20
CA ILE A 177 4.34 13.64 -4.80
C ILE A 177 5.76 13.40 -4.29
N THR A 178 6.73 14.16 -4.80
CA THR A 178 8.10 14.14 -4.29
C THR A 178 8.22 15.07 -3.09
N LYS A 179 8.73 14.55 -1.97
CA LYS A 179 9.09 15.28 -0.77
C LYS A 179 10.58 15.07 -0.46
N ASP A 180 11.11 15.79 0.53
CA ASP A 180 12.53 15.69 0.93
C ASP A 180 12.94 14.27 1.36
N ASP A 181 12.00 13.49 1.88
CA ASP A 181 12.19 12.11 2.33
C ASP A 181 11.87 11.05 1.26
N GLY A 182 11.48 11.45 0.04
CA GLY A 182 11.32 10.54 -1.09
C GLY A 182 10.01 10.69 -1.86
N LEU A 183 9.60 9.62 -2.54
CA LEU A 183 8.40 9.60 -3.36
C LEU A 183 7.20 9.13 -2.52
N HIS A 184 6.19 9.98 -2.39
CA HIS A 184 4.96 9.68 -1.66
C HIS A 184 3.85 9.36 -2.65
N ALA A 185 3.33 8.15 -2.58
CA ALA A 185 2.15 7.72 -3.33
C ALA A 185 1.19 6.95 -2.42
N PHE A 186 -0.01 6.68 -2.92
CA PHE A 186 -0.88 5.69 -2.30
C PHE A 186 -0.37 4.28 -2.59
N ASP A 187 -0.45 3.40 -1.60
CA ASP A 187 0.04 2.03 -1.66
C ASP A 187 -1.05 1.04 -2.08
N GLY A 188 -2.31 1.41 -1.90
CA GLY A 188 -3.46 0.56 -2.22
C GLY A 188 -4.78 1.30 -2.16
N MET A 189 -5.84 0.56 -2.43
CA MET A 189 -7.20 1.09 -2.53
C MET A 189 -8.11 0.48 -1.48
N TRP A 190 -9.03 1.29 -0.97
CA TRP A 190 -10.11 0.85 -0.09
C TRP A 190 -11.43 0.83 -0.86
N ALA A 191 -11.96 -0.37 -1.11
CA ALA A 191 -13.28 -0.55 -1.70
C ALA A 191 -14.35 -0.40 -0.60
N SER A 192 -14.61 0.87 -0.27
CA SER A 192 -15.52 1.30 0.80
C SER A 192 -16.97 0.92 0.48
N SER A 193 -17.69 0.31 1.42
CA SER A 193 -19.13 0.10 1.24
C SER A 193 -19.88 1.44 1.20
N LEU A 194 -19.44 2.43 1.99
CA LEU A 194 -20.07 3.75 2.08
C LEU A 194 -20.00 4.49 0.76
N THR A 195 -18.82 4.54 0.13
CA THR A 195 -18.68 5.28 -1.12
C THR A 195 -19.36 4.56 -2.27
N ASP A 196 -19.31 3.22 -2.27
CA ASP A 196 -20.00 2.36 -3.22
C ASP A 196 -21.54 2.47 -3.15
N SER A 197 -22.13 2.49 -1.94
CA SER A 197 -23.57 2.65 -1.79
C SER A 197 -24.02 4.07 -2.14
N THR A 198 -23.26 5.08 -1.70
CA THR A 198 -23.63 6.49 -1.87
C THR A 198 -23.58 6.92 -3.33
N VAL A 199 -22.60 6.46 -4.12
CA VAL A 199 -22.57 6.76 -5.56
C VAL A 199 -23.77 6.16 -6.31
N LYS A 200 -24.39 5.11 -5.76
CA LYS A 200 -25.64 4.52 -6.26
C LYS A 200 -26.90 5.18 -5.69
N GLY A 201 -26.77 6.23 -4.89
CA GLY A 201 -27.89 6.87 -4.19
C GLY A 201 -28.54 5.97 -3.13
N LYS A 202 -27.81 4.98 -2.60
CA LYS A 202 -28.29 4.02 -1.61
C LYS A 202 -27.62 4.23 -0.23
N PRO A 203 -28.34 3.97 0.87
CA PRO A 203 -27.75 4.03 2.21
C PRO A 203 -26.73 2.90 2.45
N ASP A 204 -25.73 3.16 3.28
CA ASP A 204 -24.69 2.21 3.70
C ASP A 204 -25.21 1.31 4.85
N ILE A 205 -26.08 0.38 4.50
CA ILE A 205 -26.76 -0.55 5.42
C ILE A 205 -26.76 -1.99 4.89
N GLU A 206 -25.72 -2.39 4.15
CA GLU A 206 -25.66 -3.67 3.41
C GLU A 206 -26.80 -3.82 2.34
N ALA A 207 -27.40 -2.70 1.92
CA ALA A 207 -28.44 -2.70 0.88
C ALA A 207 -27.91 -3.00 -0.53
N VAL A 208 -26.59 -2.92 -0.73
CA VAL A 208 -25.92 -3.27 -1.98
C VAL A 208 -25.28 -4.64 -1.80
N ASP A 209 -25.76 -5.62 -2.54
CA ASP A 209 -25.29 -6.99 -2.44
C ASP A 209 -23.88 -7.15 -3.04
N LEU A 210 -23.21 -8.25 -2.67
CA LEU A 210 -21.85 -8.55 -3.13
C LEU A 210 -21.71 -8.52 -4.66
N THR A 211 -22.69 -9.02 -5.42
CA THR A 211 -22.63 -9.07 -6.89
C THR A 211 -22.50 -7.67 -7.47
N THR A 212 -23.33 -6.74 -6.99
CA THR A 212 -23.29 -5.34 -7.44
C THR A 212 -21.97 -4.68 -7.03
N ARG A 213 -21.49 -4.90 -5.80
CA ARG A 213 -20.19 -4.36 -5.33
C ARG A 213 -19.00 -4.90 -6.15
N LEU A 214 -19.07 -6.15 -6.58
CA LEU A 214 -18.05 -6.78 -7.43
C LEU A 214 -18.02 -6.19 -8.86
N GLN A 215 -19.16 -5.73 -9.39
CA GLN A 215 -19.20 -5.06 -10.70
C GLN A 215 -18.37 -3.77 -10.68
N ASP A 216 -18.58 -2.92 -9.66
CA ASP A 216 -17.81 -1.69 -9.53
C ASP A 216 -16.34 -1.95 -9.22
N LEU A 217 -16.07 -2.97 -8.42
CA LEU A 217 -14.71 -3.43 -8.16
C LEU A 217 -14.00 -3.91 -9.44
N THR A 218 -14.73 -4.54 -10.36
CA THR A 218 -14.19 -4.99 -11.66
C THR A 218 -13.67 -3.79 -12.47
N ASN A 219 -14.43 -2.68 -12.53
CA ASN A 219 -14.00 -1.46 -13.20
C ASN A 219 -12.68 -0.89 -12.61
N ILE A 220 -12.47 -1.04 -11.30
CA ILE A 220 -11.22 -0.63 -10.64
C ILE A 220 -10.11 -1.63 -10.96
N LEU A 221 -10.38 -2.93 -10.94
CA LEU A 221 -9.40 -3.98 -11.22
C LEU A 221 -8.82 -3.86 -12.64
N GLU A 222 -9.66 -3.54 -13.63
CA GLU A 222 -9.25 -3.41 -15.04
C GLU A 222 -8.22 -2.30 -15.29
N CYS A 223 -8.27 -1.20 -14.54
CA CYS A 223 -7.44 -0.02 -14.80
C CYS A 223 -6.33 0.24 -13.77
N THR A 224 -6.14 -0.65 -12.79
CA THR A 224 -5.22 -0.44 -11.66
C THR A 224 -4.34 -1.65 -11.40
N THR A 225 -3.22 -1.47 -10.71
CA THR A 225 -2.33 -2.58 -10.34
C THR A 225 -2.07 -2.71 -8.84
N LYS A 226 -2.40 -1.68 -8.07
CA LYS A 226 -2.22 -1.67 -6.62
C LYS A 226 -3.16 -2.65 -5.89
N PRO A 227 -2.76 -3.13 -4.69
CA PRO A 227 -3.60 -3.98 -3.84
C PRO A 227 -4.90 -3.27 -3.46
N ILE A 228 -5.95 -4.06 -3.30
CA ILE A 228 -7.28 -3.58 -2.88
C ILE A 228 -7.67 -4.26 -1.58
N ILE A 229 -8.15 -3.47 -0.64
CA ILE A 229 -8.76 -3.90 0.62
C ILE A 229 -10.27 -3.69 0.48
N PHE A 230 -11.05 -4.75 0.65
CA PHE A 230 -12.50 -4.74 0.52
C PHE A 230 -13.19 -4.55 1.88
N ASP A 231 -14.12 -3.60 1.97
CA ASP A 231 -15.03 -3.50 3.12
C ASP A 231 -16.02 -4.66 3.07
N GLY A 232 -15.83 -5.66 3.92
CA GLY A 232 -16.68 -6.84 3.98
C GLY A 232 -17.96 -6.66 4.81
N ASP A 233 -18.25 -5.45 5.30
CA ASP A 233 -19.36 -5.20 6.21
C ASP A 233 -19.30 -6.18 7.40
N THR A 234 -20.40 -6.83 7.79
CA THR A 234 -20.39 -7.89 8.83
C THR A 234 -19.88 -9.25 8.32
N GLY A 235 -19.59 -9.37 7.04
CA GLY A 235 -19.31 -10.64 6.35
C GLY A 235 -20.54 -11.50 6.07
N GLY A 236 -21.74 -11.06 6.46
CA GLY A 236 -22.98 -11.81 6.32
C GLY A 236 -23.03 -13.09 7.18
N LEU A 237 -23.75 -14.11 6.69
CA LEU A 237 -23.76 -15.44 7.32
C LEU A 237 -22.41 -16.13 7.15
N THR A 238 -21.96 -16.89 8.15
CA THR A 238 -20.67 -17.59 8.12
C THR A 238 -20.57 -18.55 6.92
N GLU A 239 -21.65 -19.24 6.59
CA GLU A 239 -21.76 -20.15 5.45
C GLU A 239 -21.68 -19.42 4.11
N HIS A 240 -22.03 -18.14 4.06
CA HIS A 240 -21.90 -17.32 2.87
C HIS A 240 -20.50 -16.70 2.79
N PHE A 241 -19.95 -16.28 3.93
CA PHE A 241 -18.63 -15.64 4.02
C PHE A 241 -17.52 -16.50 3.41
N VAL A 242 -17.57 -17.82 3.56
CA VAL A 242 -16.59 -18.73 2.94
C VAL A 242 -16.58 -18.64 1.40
N PHE A 243 -17.72 -18.38 0.76
CA PHE A 243 -17.80 -18.17 -0.69
C PHE A 243 -17.35 -16.76 -1.07
N THR A 244 -17.66 -15.75 -0.24
CA THR A 244 -17.16 -14.39 -0.40
C THR A 244 -15.64 -14.35 -0.39
N VAL A 245 -14.99 -14.99 0.60
CA VAL A 245 -13.53 -15.10 0.68
C VAL A 245 -12.94 -15.68 -0.60
N ARG A 246 -13.44 -16.84 -1.06
CA ARG A 246 -12.97 -17.49 -2.30
C ARG A 246 -13.17 -16.60 -3.52
N THR A 247 -14.25 -15.84 -3.58
CA THR A 247 -14.56 -14.95 -4.70
C THR A 247 -13.60 -13.77 -4.72
N LEU A 248 -13.42 -13.09 -3.59
CA LEU A 248 -12.50 -11.96 -3.47
C LEU A 248 -11.06 -12.38 -3.77
N GLU A 249 -10.63 -13.51 -3.21
CA GLU A 249 -9.29 -14.07 -3.42
C GLU A 249 -9.03 -14.38 -4.91
N ARG A 250 -9.98 -15.04 -5.59
CA ARG A 250 -9.85 -15.36 -7.03
C ARG A 250 -9.76 -14.12 -7.92
N ASN A 251 -10.39 -13.02 -7.52
CA ASN A 251 -10.34 -11.74 -8.23
C ASN A 251 -9.08 -10.91 -7.90
N GLY A 252 -8.20 -11.41 -7.03
CA GLY A 252 -6.93 -10.75 -6.69
C GLY A 252 -7.06 -9.63 -5.67
N ILE A 253 -8.18 -9.58 -4.94
CA ILE A 253 -8.34 -8.69 -3.79
C ILE A 253 -7.36 -9.14 -2.71
N SER A 254 -6.70 -8.18 -2.05
CA SER A 254 -5.61 -8.50 -1.13
C SER A 254 -6.10 -8.79 0.29
N ALA A 255 -7.18 -8.13 0.69
CA ALA A 255 -7.76 -8.30 2.03
C ALA A 255 -9.26 -8.04 2.03
N VAL A 256 -9.95 -8.69 2.97
CA VAL A 256 -11.30 -8.29 3.41
C VAL A 256 -11.26 -7.85 4.86
N ILE A 257 -11.94 -6.74 5.17
CA ILE A 257 -12.15 -6.28 6.53
C ILE A 257 -13.61 -6.57 6.91
N ILE A 258 -13.85 -7.39 7.93
CA ILE A 258 -15.22 -7.64 8.45
C ILE A 258 -15.37 -7.06 9.86
N GLU A 259 -16.56 -6.53 10.19
CA GLU A 259 -16.85 -5.91 11.48
C GLU A 259 -17.71 -6.78 12.41
N ASP A 260 -17.47 -6.69 13.72
CA ASP A 260 -18.09 -7.54 14.73
C ASP A 260 -19.46 -7.05 15.22
N LYS A 261 -20.27 -6.49 14.33
CA LYS A 261 -21.66 -6.08 14.60
C LYS A 261 -22.67 -7.21 14.36
N MET A 262 -23.83 -7.08 14.99
CA MET A 262 -25.03 -7.89 14.75
C MET A 262 -26.14 -7.10 14.08
N GLY A 263 -26.91 -7.77 13.22
CA GLY A 263 -28.03 -7.19 12.48
C GLY A 263 -27.59 -6.45 11.22
N LEU A 264 -28.52 -5.76 10.57
CA LEU A 264 -28.22 -4.93 9.40
C LEU A 264 -27.14 -3.92 9.75
N LYS A 265 -26.09 -3.81 8.92
CA LYS A 265 -25.05 -2.80 9.09
C LYS A 265 -25.68 -1.42 9.31
N LYS A 266 -25.14 -0.70 10.30
CA LYS A 266 -25.40 0.71 10.52
C LYS A 266 -24.07 1.43 10.48
N ASN A 267 -23.98 2.46 9.64
CA ASN A 267 -22.75 3.20 9.45
C ASN A 267 -22.30 3.84 10.78
N SER A 268 -21.01 3.68 11.12
CA SER A 268 -20.40 4.08 12.38
C SER A 268 -20.42 5.60 12.63
N LEU A 269 -20.71 6.40 11.60
CA LEU A 269 -20.78 7.86 11.67
C LEU A 269 -22.18 8.39 12.05
N PHE A 270 -23.23 7.56 12.01
CA PHE A 270 -24.53 7.97 12.55
C PHE A 270 -24.49 7.94 14.09
N GLY A 271 -24.97 9.02 14.71
CA GLY A 271 -24.83 9.31 16.14
C GLY A 271 -25.40 8.26 17.11
N THR A 272 -25.26 8.56 18.41
CA THR A 272 -25.61 7.70 19.55
C THR A 272 -27.08 7.33 19.69
N ASP A 273 -27.96 7.81 18.81
CA ASP A 273 -29.41 7.66 18.93
C ASP A 273 -29.89 6.21 18.70
N VAL A 274 -29.00 5.32 18.24
CA VAL A 274 -29.31 3.91 18.00
C VAL A 274 -28.27 3.02 18.67
N LYS A 275 -28.72 2.18 19.62
CA LYS A 275 -27.87 1.18 20.30
C LYS A 275 -27.27 0.22 19.26
N GLN A 276 -25.95 0.20 19.15
CA GLN A 276 -25.23 -0.77 18.32
C GLN A 276 -25.03 -2.06 19.12
N THR A 277 -25.31 -3.20 18.49
CA THR A 277 -25.17 -4.52 19.12
C THR A 277 -23.99 -5.23 18.48
N LEU A 278 -23.08 -5.74 19.29
CA LEU A 278 -21.92 -6.48 18.84
C LEU A 278 -22.23 -7.98 18.83
N ALA A 279 -21.60 -8.72 17.92
CA ALA A 279 -21.61 -10.17 17.92
C ALA A 279 -20.94 -10.73 19.18
N GLU A 280 -21.38 -11.91 19.60
CA GLU A 280 -20.67 -12.65 20.63
C GLU A 280 -19.28 -13.04 20.12
N ILE A 281 -18.28 -12.97 21.00
CA ILE A 281 -16.87 -13.25 20.62
C ILE A 281 -16.73 -14.62 19.94
N PRO A 282 -17.31 -15.72 20.46
CA PRO A 282 -17.19 -17.04 19.81
C PRO A 282 -17.75 -17.08 18.39
N ASP A 283 -18.87 -16.39 18.13
CA ASP A 283 -19.53 -16.40 16.83
C ASP A 283 -18.68 -15.67 15.78
N PHE A 284 -18.10 -14.53 16.16
CA PHE A 284 -17.23 -13.78 15.26
C PHE A 284 -15.88 -14.48 15.05
N CYS A 285 -15.33 -15.10 16.09
CA CYS A 285 -14.16 -15.98 15.98
C CYS A 285 -14.41 -17.13 15.00
N GLU A 286 -15.55 -17.81 15.09
CA GLU A 286 -15.87 -18.90 14.17
C GLU A 286 -16.01 -18.41 12.72
N LYS A 287 -16.60 -17.23 12.49
CA LYS A 287 -16.65 -16.62 11.15
C LYS A 287 -15.26 -16.35 10.58
N ILE A 288 -14.36 -15.76 11.38
CA ILE A 288 -12.97 -15.52 10.98
C ILE A 288 -12.31 -16.86 10.65
N SER A 289 -12.37 -17.85 11.55
CA SER A 289 -11.75 -19.16 11.34
C SER A 289 -12.33 -19.89 10.12
N ALA A 290 -13.63 -19.82 9.87
CA ALA A 290 -14.27 -20.37 8.69
C ALA A 290 -13.76 -19.70 7.41
N GLY A 291 -13.66 -18.36 7.39
CA GLY A 291 -13.05 -17.61 6.31
C GLY A 291 -11.60 -18.02 6.06
N LYS A 292 -10.79 -18.14 7.11
CA LYS A 292 -9.38 -18.58 7.02
C LYS A 292 -9.25 -19.99 6.45
N ARG A 293 -10.12 -20.92 6.87
CA ARG A 293 -10.17 -22.30 6.31
C ARG A 293 -10.62 -22.33 4.84
N ALA A 294 -11.36 -21.32 4.38
CA ALA A 294 -11.87 -21.25 3.01
C ALA A 294 -10.85 -20.75 1.98
N GLN A 295 -9.78 -20.08 2.44
CA GLN A 295 -8.73 -19.52 1.59
C GLN A 295 -8.01 -20.61 0.79
N VAL A 296 -7.59 -20.26 -0.43
CA VAL A 296 -6.80 -21.12 -1.32
C VAL A 296 -5.30 -20.85 -1.11
N THR A 297 -4.94 -19.62 -0.78
CA THR A 297 -3.57 -19.15 -0.58
C THR A 297 -3.37 -18.62 0.84
N LYS A 298 -2.11 -18.42 1.23
CA LYS A 298 -1.76 -17.73 2.48
C LYS A 298 -1.68 -16.21 2.34
N ASP A 299 -1.82 -15.71 1.12
CA ASP A 299 -1.58 -14.30 0.79
C ASP A 299 -2.80 -13.42 1.06
N PHE A 300 -4.02 -13.91 0.77
CA PHE A 300 -5.25 -13.21 1.12
C PHE A 300 -5.31 -12.97 2.64
N MET A 301 -5.78 -11.78 3.04
CA MET A 301 -5.89 -11.39 4.45
C MET A 301 -7.35 -11.25 4.89
N ILE A 302 -7.64 -11.70 6.10
CA ILE A 302 -8.89 -11.40 6.79
C ILE A 302 -8.55 -10.53 7.99
N ILE A 303 -9.06 -9.31 8.01
CA ILE A 303 -8.80 -8.32 9.06
C ILE A 303 -10.09 -8.12 9.86
N ALA A 304 -9.98 -8.18 11.17
CA ALA A 304 -11.10 -8.01 12.08
C ALA A 304 -11.27 -6.54 12.47
N ARG A 305 -12.38 -5.91 12.08
CA ARG A 305 -12.77 -4.56 12.50
C ARG A 305 -13.53 -4.61 13.82
N LEU A 306 -12.98 -3.90 14.79
CA LEU A 306 -13.47 -3.79 16.15
C LEU A 306 -14.40 -2.58 16.27
N GLU A 307 -15.68 -2.82 16.55
CA GLU A 307 -16.67 -1.76 16.75
C GLU A 307 -16.95 -1.46 18.23
N SER A 308 -16.11 -1.98 19.14
CA SER A 308 -16.23 -1.79 20.59
C SER A 308 -16.36 -0.32 21.00
N LEU A 309 -15.43 0.53 20.55
CA LEU A 309 -15.43 1.95 20.91
C LEU A 309 -16.62 2.70 20.28
N ILE A 310 -16.99 2.34 19.05
CA ILE A 310 -18.18 2.90 18.37
C ILE A 310 -19.46 2.59 19.16
N ALA A 311 -19.57 1.35 19.66
CA ALA A 311 -20.67 0.88 20.49
C ALA A 311 -20.63 1.40 21.96
N GLY A 312 -19.61 2.18 22.33
CA GLY A 312 -19.49 2.82 23.64
C GLY A 312 -18.83 1.96 24.73
N TYR A 313 -18.15 0.88 24.35
CA TYR A 313 -17.35 0.07 25.28
C TYR A 313 -15.94 0.64 25.49
N SER A 314 -15.23 0.14 26.50
CA SER A 314 -13.87 0.57 26.84
C SER A 314 -12.80 0.00 25.90
N VAL A 315 -11.59 0.57 25.98
CA VAL A 315 -10.39 0.06 25.31
C VAL A 315 -10.07 -1.38 25.74
N ASP A 316 -10.28 -1.72 27.02
CA ASP A 316 -10.09 -3.09 27.53
C ASP A 316 -10.99 -4.10 26.80
N HIS A 317 -12.26 -3.76 26.60
CA HIS A 317 -13.20 -4.59 25.85
C HIS A 317 -12.79 -4.76 24.38
N ALA A 318 -12.25 -3.69 23.76
CA ALA A 318 -11.70 -3.77 22.41
C ALA A 318 -10.47 -4.68 22.34
N LEU A 319 -9.57 -4.62 23.33
CA LEU A 319 -8.36 -5.45 23.41
C LEU A 319 -8.70 -6.93 23.62
N GLU A 320 -9.68 -7.25 24.49
CA GLU A 320 -10.17 -8.62 24.69
C GLU A 320 -10.64 -9.24 23.36
N ARG A 321 -11.47 -8.50 22.62
CA ARG A 321 -11.97 -8.91 21.30
C ARG A 321 -10.83 -9.06 20.29
N ALA A 322 -9.94 -8.08 20.22
CA ALA A 322 -8.78 -8.12 19.33
C ALA A 322 -7.93 -9.39 19.57
N ALA A 323 -7.63 -9.71 20.83
CA ALA A 323 -6.86 -10.89 21.19
C ALA A 323 -7.58 -12.20 20.81
N ALA A 324 -8.90 -12.27 21.01
CA ALA A 324 -9.70 -13.41 20.58
C ALA A 324 -9.69 -13.59 19.05
N TYR A 325 -9.84 -12.50 18.30
CA TYR A 325 -9.91 -12.52 16.85
C TYR A 325 -8.56 -12.88 16.21
N VAL A 326 -7.46 -12.39 16.77
CA VAL A 326 -6.10 -12.81 16.37
C VAL A 326 -5.90 -14.31 16.62
N LYS A 327 -6.32 -14.83 17.78
CA LYS A 327 -6.26 -16.28 18.09
C LYS A 327 -7.12 -17.11 17.14
N ALA A 328 -8.25 -16.57 16.68
CA ALA A 328 -9.11 -17.20 15.67
C ALA A 328 -8.53 -17.16 14.24
N GLY A 329 -7.43 -16.43 14.03
CA GLY A 329 -6.67 -16.40 12.78
C GLY A 329 -6.78 -15.10 11.99
N ALA A 330 -7.31 -14.01 12.55
CA ALA A 330 -7.29 -12.71 11.88
C ALA A 330 -5.85 -12.27 11.59
N ASP A 331 -5.59 -11.85 10.34
CA ASP A 331 -4.28 -11.40 9.88
C ASP A 331 -3.95 -9.96 10.32
N GLY A 332 -4.91 -9.27 10.91
CA GLY A 332 -4.82 -7.87 11.33
C GLY A 332 -6.07 -7.47 12.10
N VAL A 333 -5.97 -6.34 12.79
CA VAL A 333 -7.12 -5.71 13.45
C VAL A 333 -7.31 -4.29 12.94
N MET A 334 -8.56 -3.88 12.75
CA MET A 334 -8.92 -2.50 12.51
C MET A 334 -9.62 -1.95 13.75
N ILE A 335 -9.06 -0.91 14.36
CA ILE A 335 -9.72 -0.20 15.45
C ILE A 335 -10.37 1.07 14.92
N HIS A 336 -11.61 1.32 15.31
CA HIS A 336 -12.36 2.48 14.87
C HIS A 336 -12.94 3.24 16.06
N SER A 337 -12.97 4.56 15.95
CA SER A 337 -13.54 5.46 16.95
C SER A 337 -14.25 6.62 16.27
N LYS A 338 -15.30 7.11 16.93
CA LYS A 338 -16.01 8.35 16.58
C LYS A 338 -15.52 9.55 17.40
N GLU A 339 -14.68 9.31 18.40
CA GLU A 339 -14.11 10.37 19.22
C GLU A 339 -13.10 11.18 18.42
N LYS A 340 -13.21 12.50 18.53
CA LYS A 340 -12.34 13.42 17.78
C LYS A 340 -10.94 13.50 18.39
N SER A 341 -10.76 13.14 19.67
CA SER A 341 -9.46 13.26 20.35
C SER A 341 -8.43 12.26 19.83
N GLY A 342 -8.85 11.07 19.41
CA GLY A 342 -7.96 9.97 18.98
C GLY A 342 -7.17 9.30 20.11
N GLU A 343 -7.35 9.69 21.37
CA GLU A 343 -6.60 9.14 22.51
C GLU A 343 -6.95 7.68 22.79
N ASP A 344 -8.21 7.29 22.56
CA ASP A 344 -8.66 5.90 22.66
C ASP A 344 -7.99 4.98 21.62
N ILE A 345 -7.85 5.48 20.38
CA ILE A 345 -7.10 4.80 19.31
C ILE A 345 -5.62 4.67 19.69
N LYS A 346 -5.01 5.74 20.21
CA LYS A 346 -3.62 5.73 20.66
C LYS A 346 -3.39 4.71 21.77
N GLU A 347 -4.24 4.73 22.80
CA GLU A 347 -4.17 3.79 23.93
C GLU A 347 -4.30 2.34 23.43
N PHE A 348 -5.31 2.07 22.58
CA PHE A 348 -5.49 0.74 21.98
C PHE A 348 -4.25 0.31 21.21
N CYS A 349 -3.74 1.14 20.30
CA CYS A 349 -2.60 0.80 19.45
C CYS A 349 -1.35 0.47 20.28
N GLN A 350 -1.03 1.29 21.28
CA GLN A 350 0.14 1.09 22.13
C GLN A 350 0.04 -0.19 22.95
N ARG A 351 -1.12 -0.45 23.56
CA ARG A 351 -1.35 -1.66 24.38
C ARG A 351 -1.41 -2.92 23.53
N PHE A 352 -2.11 -2.90 22.40
CA PHE A 352 -2.20 -4.04 21.48
C PHE A 352 -0.82 -4.42 20.93
N ARG A 353 0.02 -3.42 20.61
CA ARG A 353 1.37 -3.66 20.08
C ARG A 353 2.30 -4.36 21.08
N LEU A 354 2.09 -4.20 22.39
CA LEU A 354 2.84 -4.93 23.43
C LEU A 354 2.56 -6.43 23.41
N GLU A 355 1.32 -6.83 23.12
CA GLU A 355 0.92 -8.24 23.08
C GLU A 355 1.13 -8.86 21.68
N PHE A 356 0.86 -8.10 20.62
CA PHE A 356 0.90 -8.55 19.24
C PHE A 356 1.85 -7.69 18.37
N PRO A 357 3.17 -7.81 18.56
CA PRO A 357 4.16 -6.93 17.91
C PRO A 357 4.13 -7.01 16.38
N SER A 358 3.76 -8.14 15.80
CA SER A 358 3.79 -8.38 14.34
C SER A 358 2.43 -8.26 13.64
N ILE A 359 1.32 -8.15 14.38
CA ILE A 359 -0.02 -8.09 13.77
C ILE A 359 -0.30 -6.65 13.28
N PRO A 360 -0.61 -6.42 12.00
CA PRO A 360 -0.88 -5.09 11.49
C PRO A 360 -2.12 -4.49 12.15
N ILE A 361 -2.00 -3.23 12.55
CA ILE A 361 -3.12 -2.42 13.03
C ILE A 361 -3.56 -1.49 11.90
N VAL A 362 -4.85 -1.50 11.60
CA VAL A 362 -5.49 -0.62 10.63
C VAL A 362 -6.22 0.50 11.37
N VAL A 363 -6.03 1.73 10.95
CA VAL A 363 -6.74 2.91 11.48
C VAL A 363 -7.40 3.72 10.36
N VAL A 364 -8.50 4.38 10.69
CA VAL A 364 -9.31 5.18 9.74
C VAL A 364 -9.52 6.58 10.32
N PRO A 365 -8.56 7.51 10.16
CA PRO A 365 -8.57 8.81 10.80
C PRO A 365 -9.52 9.81 10.12
N THR A 366 -10.79 9.44 9.93
CA THR A 366 -11.80 10.37 9.36
C THR A 366 -12.25 11.40 10.40
N THR A 367 -12.41 11.00 11.66
CA THR A 367 -12.90 11.82 12.78
C THR A 367 -11.78 12.47 13.60
N TYR A 368 -10.62 11.82 13.68
CA TYR A 368 -9.40 12.28 14.34
C TYR A 368 -8.30 12.63 13.31
N ASN A 369 -8.68 13.42 12.30
CA ASN A 369 -7.85 13.74 11.13
C ASN A 369 -6.73 14.76 11.38
N GLN A 370 -6.59 15.26 12.62
CA GLN A 370 -5.51 16.15 13.01
C GLN A 370 -4.14 15.45 13.14
N PHE A 371 -4.13 14.12 13.24
CA PHE A 371 -2.89 13.35 13.38
C PHE A 371 -2.32 12.97 12.02
N THR A 372 -1.02 13.18 11.87
CA THR A 372 -0.26 12.75 10.71
C THR A 372 -0.04 11.24 10.73
N GLU A 373 0.28 10.70 9.56
CA GLU A 373 0.58 9.27 9.41
C GLU A 373 1.81 8.83 10.21
N ALA A 374 2.78 9.73 10.39
CA ALA A 374 3.96 9.48 11.21
C ALA A 374 3.60 9.35 12.69
N GLU A 375 2.67 10.18 13.19
CA GLU A 375 2.18 10.10 14.57
C GLU A 375 1.38 8.81 14.78
N LEU A 376 0.47 8.47 13.86
CA LEU A 376 -0.30 7.24 13.89
C LEU A 376 0.60 5.99 13.86
N ALA A 377 1.64 6.00 13.02
CA ALA A 377 2.66 4.97 12.99
C ALA A 377 3.45 4.88 14.31
N GLY A 378 3.74 6.02 14.93
CA GLY A 378 4.36 6.11 16.25
C GLY A 378 3.52 5.48 17.37
N TRP A 379 2.20 5.37 17.19
CA TRP A 379 1.33 4.63 18.12
C TRP A 379 1.32 3.13 17.86
N GLY A 380 1.82 2.70 16.70
CA GLY A 380 1.86 1.31 16.26
C GLY A 380 0.90 0.99 15.11
N ALA A 381 0.24 1.98 14.50
CA ALA A 381 -0.58 1.75 13.30
C ALA A 381 0.31 1.37 12.10
N THR A 382 -0.16 0.45 11.26
CA THR A 382 0.58 -0.03 10.07
C THR A 382 -0.13 0.32 8.77
N ILE A 383 -1.46 0.24 8.75
CA ILE A 383 -2.29 0.58 7.59
C ILE A 383 -3.16 1.78 7.94
N ILE A 384 -3.13 2.82 7.11
CA ILE A 384 -3.91 4.04 7.30
C ILE A 384 -4.85 4.19 6.12
N ILE A 385 -6.16 4.13 6.38
CA ILE A 385 -7.20 4.20 5.33
C ILE A 385 -7.87 5.57 5.35
N TYR A 386 -7.83 6.25 4.21
CA TYR A 386 -8.60 7.46 3.92
C TYR A 386 -9.94 7.09 3.27
N ALA A 387 -10.95 6.79 4.09
CA ALA A 387 -12.09 5.96 3.69
C ALA A 387 -13.19 6.57 2.80
N ASN A 388 -13.33 7.90 2.69
CA ASN A 388 -14.45 8.53 1.96
C ASN A 388 -14.17 9.94 1.40
N HIS A 389 -12.89 10.34 1.32
CA HIS A 389 -12.53 11.74 1.09
C HIS A 389 -12.77 12.20 -0.35
N MET A 390 -12.51 11.36 -1.36
CA MET A 390 -12.72 11.76 -2.76
C MET A 390 -14.21 11.87 -3.08
N LEU A 391 -15.05 10.96 -2.59
CA LEU A 391 -16.51 11.10 -2.71
C LEU A 391 -17.02 12.38 -2.00
N ARG A 392 -16.54 12.66 -0.78
CA ARG A 392 -16.93 13.88 -0.05
C ARG A 392 -16.47 15.16 -0.75
N ALA A 393 -15.40 15.11 -1.52
CA ALA A 393 -14.93 16.22 -2.33
C ALA A 393 -15.69 16.37 -3.65
N SER A 394 -16.12 15.26 -4.27
CA SER A 394 -16.81 15.28 -5.56
C SER A 394 -18.22 15.87 -5.45
N TYR A 395 -18.97 15.52 -4.40
CA TYR A 395 -20.36 15.97 -4.27
C TYR A 395 -20.53 17.50 -4.21
N PRO A 396 -19.79 18.25 -3.35
CA PRO A 396 -19.84 19.72 -3.36
C PRO A 396 -19.49 20.34 -4.71
N ALA A 397 -18.53 19.78 -5.44
CA ALA A 397 -18.16 20.28 -6.77
C ALA A 397 -19.30 20.07 -7.79
N MET A 398 -19.92 18.89 -7.78
CA MET A 398 -21.09 18.59 -8.63
C MET A 398 -22.26 19.52 -8.32
N VAL A 399 -22.56 19.73 -7.02
CA VAL A 399 -23.62 20.65 -6.58
C VAL A 399 -23.31 22.06 -7.05
N LYS A 400 -22.08 22.55 -6.88
CA LYS A 400 -21.68 23.91 -7.29
C LYS A 400 -21.89 24.14 -8.80
N VAL A 401 -21.52 23.18 -9.64
CA VAL A 401 -21.75 23.24 -11.10
C VAL A 401 -23.24 23.25 -11.41
N ALA A 402 -24.01 22.34 -10.83
CA ALA A 402 -25.45 22.25 -11.06
C ALA A 402 -26.19 23.53 -10.62
N THR A 403 -25.84 24.09 -9.45
CA THR A 403 -26.36 25.37 -8.95
C THR A 403 -26.05 26.50 -9.92
N SER A 404 -24.79 26.62 -10.37
CA SER A 404 -24.41 27.67 -11.31
C SER A 404 -25.21 27.60 -12.61
N ILE A 405 -25.46 26.40 -13.14
CA ILE A 405 -26.23 26.23 -14.38
C ILE A 405 -27.71 26.58 -14.17
N LEU A 406 -28.29 26.21 -13.02
CA LEU A 406 -29.66 26.56 -12.69
C LEU A 406 -29.84 28.07 -12.47
N GLU A 407 -28.87 28.74 -11.85
CA GLU A 407 -28.92 30.18 -11.59
C GLU A 407 -28.79 31.03 -12.86
N HIS A 408 -28.00 30.58 -13.83
CA HIS A 408 -27.66 31.38 -15.02
C HIS A 408 -28.34 30.88 -16.30
N GLU A 409 -29.05 29.73 -16.24
CA GLU A 409 -29.71 29.07 -17.37
C GLU A 409 -28.76 28.74 -18.55
N ARG A 410 -27.46 28.68 -18.26
CA ARG A 410 -26.36 28.37 -19.20
C ARG A 410 -25.13 27.88 -18.44
N SER A 411 -24.12 27.37 -19.16
CA SER A 411 -22.91 26.80 -18.55
C SER A 411 -21.67 27.70 -18.57
N LEU A 412 -21.78 28.97 -18.97
CA LEU A 412 -20.60 29.84 -19.13
C LEU A 412 -19.83 30.02 -17.82
N GLU A 413 -20.55 30.30 -16.74
CA GLU A 413 -20.02 30.52 -15.39
C GLU A 413 -19.52 29.21 -14.75
N ALA A 414 -20.07 28.08 -15.18
CA ALA A 414 -19.63 26.76 -14.73
C ALA A 414 -18.32 26.31 -15.39
N ASN A 415 -17.89 26.91 -16.52
CA ASN A 415 -16.67 26.51 -17.21
C ASN A 415 -15.42 26.59 -16.32
N ASP A 416 -15.33 27.62 -15.48
CA ASP A 416 -14.19 27.82 -14.56
C ASP A 416 -14.14 26.78 -13.42
N LEU A 417 -15.22 26.03 -13.22
CA LEU A 417 -15.31 24.95 -12.24
C LEU A 417 -15.02 23.57 -12.85
N CYS A 418 -14.98 23.49 -14.17
CA CYS A 418 -14.86 22.25 -14.91
C CYS A 418 -13.44 22.03 -15.42
N MET A 419 -13.03 20.77 -15.48
CA MET A 419 -11.84 20.40 -16.23
C MET A 419 -12.08 20.66 -17.73
N PRO A 420 -11.09 21.20 -18.47
CA PRO A 420 -11.20 21.37 -19.93
C PRO A 420 -11.51 20.04 -20.63
N ILE A 421 -12.40 20.05 -21.63
CA ILE A 421 -12.80 18.85 -22.38
C ILE A 421 -11.58 18.09 -22.93
N LYS A 422 -10.58 18.81 -23.45
CA LYS A 422 -9.35 18.20 -23.96
C LYS A 422 -8.63 17.37 -22.88
N GLN A 423 -8.54 17.89 -21.65
CA GLN A 423 -7.89 17.16 -20.56
C GLN A 423 -8.71 15.95 -20.13
N ILE A 424 -10.06 16.02 -20.15
CA ILE A 424 -10.93 14.88 -19.88
C ILE A 424 -10.73 13.78 -20.93
N LEU A 425 -10.68 14.14 -22.21
CA LEU A 425 -10.47 13.17 -23.31
C LEU A 425 -9.08 12.54 -23.26
N GLU A 426 -8.07 13.26 -22.76
CA GLU A 426 -6.69 12.79 -22.58
C GLU A 426 -6.43 12.14 -21.20
N LEU A 427 -7.46 12.06 -20.34
CA LEU A 427 -7.32 11.56 -18.96
C LEU A 427 -7.00 10.06 -18.90
N ILE A 428 -7.54 9.29 -19.84
CA ILE A 428 -7.30 7.86 -19.97
C ILE A 428 -6.21 7.64 -21.04
N PRO A 429 -5.08 6.99 -20.70
CA PRO A 429 -4.05 6.68 -21.69
C PRO A 429 -4.61 5.86 -22.86
N GLY A 430 -4.25 6.22 -24.11
CA GLY A 430 -4.63 5.45 -25.31
C GLY A 430 -5.83 5.99 -26.10
N THR A 431 -6.35 7.17 -25.76
CA THR A 431 -7.45 7.84 -26.49
C THR A 431 -7.00 8.67 -27.72
N LYS A 432 -5.78 8.43 -28.23
CA LYS A 432 -5.21 9.09 -29.43
C LYS A 432 -4.99 8.12 -30.57
#